data_AF-A0A371CH62-F1
#
_entry.id   AF-A0A371CH62-F1
#
_cell.length_a   1.000
_cell.length_b   1.000
_cell.length_c   1.000
_cell.angle_alpha   90.00
_cell.angle_beta   90.00
_cell.angle_gamma   90.00
#
_symmetry.space_group_name_H-M   'P 1'
#
loop_
_entity.id
_entity.type
_entity.pdbx_description
1 polymer ?
#
loop_
_entity_poly.entity_id
_entity_poly.type
_entity_poly.pdbx_seq_one_letter_code
_entity_poly.pdbx_strand_id
1 'polypeptide(L)'
;YVDDDFGVSLRTDVEWYYPDNRLLPRDQARLLSLWDELGVPHDEPKQIFGPSLPIIGFDVNTDTMTASLPAEGIEALLDTIISFCASRRRSLRDFQSLAGYINWALNVFPFLRPGLASLYAKMADKDKPFASIYINNPIRSELSWLVRHLQNATGVHFLSAEPW
;
A
#
# COMPACT_ATOMS: atom_id res chain seq x y z
N TYR A 1 -14.13 -0.37 -17.64
CA TYR A 1 -12.77 -0.61 -17.20
C TYR A 1 -12.84 -1.04 -15.75
N VAL A 2 -12.61 -2.32 -15.49
CA VAL A 2 -12.56 -2.89 -14.15
C VAL A 2 -11.09 -3.14 -13.89
N ASP A 3 -10.52 -2.44 -12.92
CA ASP A 3 -9.06 -2.35 -12.73
C ASP A 3 -8.57 -3.12 -11.48
N ASP A 4 -9.49 -3.52 -10.59
CA ASP A 4 -9.17 -4.09 -9.28
C ASP A 4 -9.98 -5.38 -9.04
N ASP A 5 -9.58 -6.47 -9.70
CA ASP A 5 -10.02 -7.82 -9.34
C ASP A 5 -8.80 -8.71 -9.07
N PHE A 6 -8.82 -9.41 -7.94
CA PHE A 6 -7.69 -10.19 -7.43
C PHE A 6 -8.20 -11.54 -6.94
N GLY A 7 -7.47 -12.60 -7.28
CA GLY A 7 -7.83 -13.97 -6.92
C GLY A 7 -6.62 -14.80 -6.52
N VAL A 8 -6.88 -15.92 -5.86
CA VAL A 8 -5.88 -16.93 -5.52
C VAL A 8 -6.31 -18.25 -6.15
N SER A 9 -5.40 -18.87 -6.89
CA SER A 9 -5.61 -20.20 -7.49
C SER A 9 -4.37 -21.06 -7.32
N LEU A 10 -4.52 -22.37 -7.55
CA LEU A 10 -3.36 -23.26 -7.62
C LEU A 10 -2.52 -22.93 -8.84
N ARG A 11 -1.19 -22.95 -8.69
CA ARG A 11 -0.25 -22.67 -9.79
C ARG A 11 -0.43 -23.60 -11.00
N THR A 12 -0.95 -24.80 -10.79
CA THR A 12 -1.22 -25.78 -11.84
C THR A 12 -2.59 -25.62 -12.49
N ASP A 13 -3.49 -24.82 -11.92
CA ASP A 13 -4.84 -24.60 -12.46
C ASP A 13 -4.83 -23.45 -13.47
N VAL A 14 -4.39 -23.78 -14.68
CA VAL A 14 -4.21 -22.84 -15.78
C VAL A 14 -5.07 -23.21 -16.99
N GLU A 15 -5.43 -22.20 -17.77
CA GLU A 15 -6.23 -22.31 -18.99
C GLU A 15 -5.60 -21.46 -20.11
N TRP A 16 -5.74 -21.91 -21.36
CA TRP A 16 -5.20 -21.19 -22.51
C TRP A 16 -6.08 -20.00 -22.86
N TYR A 17 -5.52 -18.80 -22.79
CA TYR A 17 -6.21 -17.57 -23.17
C TYR A 17 -5.78 -17.17 -24.58
N TYR A 18 -6.72 -17.31 -25.53
CA TYR A 18 -6.46 -17.13 -26.96
C TYR A 18 -6.06 -15.71 -27.39
N PRO A 19 -6.68 -14.63 -26.87
CA PRO A 19 -6.35 -13.27 -27.31
C PRO A 19 -4.88 -12.89 -27.10
N ASP A 20 -4.31 -13.25 -25.96
CA ASP A 20 -2.89 -12.99 -25.64
C ASP A 20 -1.97 -14.18 -25.98
N ASN A 21 -2.54 -15.30 -26.45
CA ASN A 21 -1.82 -16.52 -26.82
C ASN A 21 -0.89 -17.06 -25.71
N ARG A 22 -1.39 -17.11 -24.46
CA ARG A 22 -0.64 -17.55 -23.27
C ARG A 22 -1.49 -18.34 -22.28
N LEU A 23 -0.83 -19.11 -21.40
CA LEU A 23 -1.47 -19.74 -20.25
C LEU A 23 -1.66 -18.73 -19.12
N LEU A 24 -2.87 -18.66 -18.59
CA LEU A 24 -3.24 -17.85 -17.43
C LEU A 24 -3.87 -18.74 -16.35
N PRO A 25 -3.89 -18.31 -15.08
CA PRO A 25 -4.77 -18.87 -14.07
C PRO A 25 -6.19 -19.04 -14.61
N ARG A 26 -6.82 -20.21 -14.38
CA ARG A 26 -8.13 -20.55 -14.94
C ARG A 26 -9.17 -19.45 -14.73
N ASP A 27 -9.31 -18.96 -13.50
CA ASP A 27 -10.33 -17.97 -13.16
C ASP A 27 -10.06 -16.62 -13.86
N GLN A 28 -8.79 -16.23 -13.98
CA GLN A 28 -8.38 -15.05 -14.75
C GLN A 28 -8.72 -15.21 -16.24
N ALA A 29 -8.36 -16.34 -16.86
CA ALA A 29 -8.65 -16.60 -18.27
C ALA A 29 -10.16 -16.54 -18.57
N ARG A 30 -10.98 -17.10 -17.67
CA ARG A 30 -12.44 -17.10 -17.80
C ARG A 30 -13.05 -15.71 -17.63
N LEU A 31 -12.54 -14.94 -16.67
CA LEU A 31 -12.97 -13.56 -16.47
C LEU A 31 -12.65 -12.71 -17.71
N LEU A 32 -11.43 -12.83 -18.25
CA LEU A 32 -11.03 -12.09 -19.44
C LEU A 32 -11.87 -12.49 -20.67
N SER A 33 -12.12 -13.79 -20.84
CA SER A 33 -12.99 -14.27 -21.93
C SER A 33 -14.42 -13.73 -21.81
N LEU A 34 -14.95 -13.65 -20.59
CA LEU A 34 -16.24 -13.02 -20.33
C LEU A 34 -16.21 -11.52 -20.66
N TRP A 35 -15.13 -10.82 -20.30
CA TRP A 35 -14.97 -9.41 -20.64
C TRP A 35 -14.90 -9.18 -22.15
N ASP A 36 -14.19 -10.04 -22.89
CA ASP A 36 -14.16 -9.98 -24.35
C ASP A 36 -15.56 -10.17 -24.95
N GLU A 37 -16.33 -11.14 -24.46
CA GLU A 37 -17.71 -11.39 -24.90
C GLU A 37 -18.62 -10.18 -24.62
N LEU A 38 -18.45 -9.54 -23.47
CA LEU A 38 -19.21 -8.35 -23.07
C LEU A 38 -18.69 -7.05 -23.70
N GLY A 39 -17.55 -7.07 -24.41
CA GLY A 39 -16.89 -5.88 -24.93
C GLY A 39 -16.35 -4.94 -23.84
N VAL A 40 -16.00 -5.48 -22.67
CA VAL A 40 -15.37 -4.73 -21.59
C VAL A 40 -13.87 -4.61 -21.89
N PRO A 41 -13.34 -3.38 -22.09
CA PRO A 41 -11.92 -3.22 -22.40
C PRO A 41 -11.06 -3.58 -21.18
N HIS A 42 -9.96 -4.28 -21.46
CA HIS A 42 -8.90 -4.62 -20.51
C HIS A 42 -7.54 -4.53 -21.21
N ASP A 43 -6.49 -4.29 -20.43
CA ASP A 43 -5.13 -4.12 -20.94
C ASP A 43 -4.25 -5.31 -20.54
N GLU A 44 -3.65 -5.99 -21.53
CA GLU A 44 -2.75 -7.14 -21.33
C GLU A 44 -1.64 -6.86 -20.28
N PRO A 45 -0.94 -5.71 -20.29
CA PRO A 45 0.13 -5.44 -19.31
C PRO A 45 -0.35 -5.39 -17.85
N LYS A 46 -1.66 -5.19 -17.63
CA LYS A 46 -2.26 -5.22 -16.30
C LYS A 46 -2.73 -6.63 -15.89
N GLN A 47 -2.80 -7.56 -16.83
CA GLN A 47 -3.17 -8.96 -16.58
C GLN A 47 -1.96 -9.75 -16.10
N ILE A 48 -1.57 -9.45 -14.86
CA ILE A 48 -0.44 -10.04 -14.16
C ILE A 48 -0.90 -11.20 -13.27
N PHE A 49 -0.02 -12.19 -13.09
CA PHE A 49 -0.23 -13.31 -12.17
C PHE A 49 1.13 -13.79 -11.66
N GLY A 50 1.12 -14.40 -10.47
CA GLY A 50 2.34 -14.90 -9.84
C GLY A 50 2.20 -14.96 -8.32
N PRO A 51 3.25 -15.44 -7.63
CA PRO A 51 3.24 -15.54 -6.17
C PRO A 51 3.37 -14.19 -5.46
N SER A 52 3.78 -13.12 -6.15
CA SER A 52 3.85 -11.75 -5.62
C SER A 52 3.22 -10.80 -6.61
N LEU A 53 2.27 -9.98 -6.17
CA LEU A 53 1.56 -9.02 -7.01
C LEU A 53 1.47 -7.65 -6.32
N PRO A 54 1.62 -6.54 -7.09
CA PRO A 54 1.24 -5.22 -6.62
C PRO A 54 -0.28 -5.11 -6.54
N ILE A 55 -0.83 -4.97 -5.33
CA ILE A 55 -2.27 -4.80 -5.07
C ILE A 55 -2.47 -3.48 -4.33
N ILE A 56 -3.22 -2.54 -4.91
CA ILE A 56 -3.50 -1.19 -4.36
C ILE A 56 -2.25 -0.43 -3.85
N GLY A 57 -1.09 -0.70 -4.45
CA GLY A 57 0.20 -0.11 -4.08
C GLY A 57 1.00 -0.87 -3.00
N PHE A 58 0.54 -2.04 -2.57
CA PHE A 58 1.26 -2.96 -1.70
C PHE A 58 1.83 -4.14 -2.49
N ASP A 59 2.97 -4.69 -2.06
CA ASP A 59 3.44 -5.98 -2.52
C ASP A 59 2.76 -7.08 -1.69
N VAL A 60 1.96 -7.91 -2.36
CA VAL A 60 1.22 -9.02 -1.76
C VAL A 60 1.83 -10.31 -2.23
N ASN A 61 2.46 -11.03 -1.30
CA ASN A 61 3.15 -12.28 -1.57
C ASN A 61 2.43 -13.46 -0.92
N THR A 62 2.01 -14.42 -1.75
CA THR A 62 1.28 -15.62 -1.33
C THR A 62 2.20 -16.74 -0.85
N ASP A 63 3.47 -16.77 -1.25
CA ASP A 63 4.42 -17.79 -0.79
C ASP A 63 4.84 -17.53 0.66
N THR A 64 5.09 -16.26 1.02
CA THR A 64 5.40 -15.84 2.39
C THR A 64 4.17 -15.46 3.20
N MET A 65 2.99 -15.41 2.56
CA MET A 65 1.73 -14.94 3.13
C MET A 65 1.86 -13.55 3.76
N THR A 66 2.53 -12.62 3.07
CA THR A 66 2.80 -11.26 3.55
C THR A 66 2.26 -10.18 2.64
N ALA A 67 1.75 -9.10 3.22
CA ALA A 67 1.55 -7.82 2.57
C ALA A 67 2.59 -6.83 3.11
N SER A 68 3.31 -6.14 2.23
CA SER A 68 4.24 -5.09 2.61
C SER A 68 4.21 -3.94 1.62
N LEU A 69 4.97 -2.89 1.91
CA LEU A 69 5.29 -1.88 0.92
C LEU A 69 6.42 -2.39 0.00
N PRO A 70 6.40 -2.06 -1.30
CA PRO A 70 7.57 -2.25 -2.15
C PRO A 70 8.75 -1.44 -1.63
N ALA A 71 9.98 -1.84 -1.96
CA ALA A 71 11.20 -1.19 -1.47
C ALA A 71 11.21 0.32 -1.77
N GLU A 72 10.88 0.72 -3.00
CA GLU A 72 10.82 2.15 -3.36
C GLU A 72 9.71 2.88 -2.60
N GLY A 73 8.61 2.19 -2.28
CA GLY A 73 7.50 2.74 -1.49
C GLY A 73 7.91 3.05 -0.05
N ILE A 74 8.68 2.16 0.59
CA ILE A 74 9.24 2.40 1.92
C ILE A 74 10.21 3.58 1.87
N GLU A 75 11.16 3.58 0.92
CA GLU A 75 12.14 4.66 0.78
C GLU A 75 11.47 6.03 0.58
N ALA A 76 10.50 6.11 -0.34
CA ALA A 76 9.75 7.33 -0.60
C ALA A 76 8.97 7.81 0.64
N LEU A 77 8.40 6.90 1.43
CA LEU A 77 7.73 7.23 2.69
C LEU A 77 8.71 7.79 3.73
N LEU A 78 9.86 7.13 3.91
CA LEU A 78 10.91 7.58 4.83
C LEU A 78 11.40 8.98 4.46
N ASP A 79 11.72 9.20 3.19
CA ASP A 79 12.17 10.49 2.67
C ASP A 79 11.12 11.58 2.88
N THR A 80 9.84 11.26 2.68
CA THR A 80 8.73 12.19 2.91
C THR A 80 8.65 12.60 4.37
N ILE A 81 8.79 11.66 5.31
CA ILE A 81 8.76 11.95 6.76
C ILE A 81 9.98 12.79 7.17
N ILE A 82 11.17 12.43 6.68
CA ILE A 82 12.43 13.14 6.97
C ILE A 82 12.35 14.58 6.44
N SER A 83 11.93 14.75 5.19
CA SER A 83 11.73 16.05 4.56
C SER A 83 10.71 16.89 5.32
N PHE A 84 9.58 16.32 5.73
CA PHE A 84 8.58 17.01 6.51
C PHE A 84 9.18 17.61 7.79
N CYS A 85 9.98 16.81 8.52
CA CYS A 85 10.66 17.18 9.75
C CYS A 85 11.83 18.16 9.58
N ALA A 86 12.39 18.32 8.37
CA ALA A 86 13.49 19.26 8.11
C ALA A 86 13.09 20.73 8.34
N SER A 87 11.79 21.05 8.19
CA SER A 87 11.26 22.38 8.51
C SER A 87 10.87 22.49 9.99
N ARG A 88 10.85 23.71 10.52
CA ARG A 88 10.24 24.01 11.83
C ARG A 88 8.72 24.17 11.77
N ARG A 89 8.18 24.49 10.60
CA ARG A 89 6.77 24.78 10.37
C ARG A 89 6.29 24.19 9.06
N ARG A 90 5.05 23.71 9.03
CA ARG A 90 4.38 23.15 7.85
C ARG A 90 2.95 23.64 7.80
N SER A 91 2.35 23.65 6.61
CA SER A 91 0.93 24.02 6.49
C SER A 91 0.03 22.93 7.06
N LEU A 92 -1.19 23.25 7.47
CA LEU A 92 -2.18 22.23 7.86
C LEU A 92 -2.37 21.19 6.74
N ARG A 93 -2.36 21.63 5.49
CA ARG A 93 -2.42 20.76 4.31
C ARG A 93 -1.26 19.76 4.26
N ASP A 94 -0.03 20.21 4.54
CA ASP A 94 1.14 19.33 4.59
C ASP A 94 0.99 18.28 5.69
N PHE A 95 0.49 18.69 6.86
CA PHE A 95 0.19 17.79 7.98
C PHE A 95 -0.83 16.73 7.59
N GLN A 96 -1.93 17.13 6.96
CA GLN A 96 -3.00 16.22 6.49
C GLN A 96 -2.49 15.27 5.40
N SER A 97 -1.71 15.79 4.45
CA SER A 97 -1.10 14.99 3.38
C SER A 97 -0.16 13.94 3.95
N LEU A 98 0.70 14.31 4.91
CA LEU A 98 1.59 13.37 5.58
C LEU A 98 0.79 12.33 6.39
N ALA A 99 -0.21 12.77 7.15
CA ALA A 99 -1.05 11.87 7.94
C ALA A 99 -1.74 10.83 7.05
N GLY A 100 -2.30 11.27 5.91
CA GLY A 100 -2.94 10.38 4.94
C GLY A 100 -1.95 9.38 4.35
N TYR A 101 -0.76 9.84 3.96
CA TYR A 101 0.25 8.95 3.36
C TYR A 101 0.79 7.92 4.35
N ILE A 102 1.07 8.33 5.59
CA ILE A 102 1.43 7.38 6.66
C ILE A 102 0.27 6.44 6.94
N ASN A 103 -0.96 6.94 7.04
CA ASN A 103 -2.14 6.10 7.30
C ASN A 103 -2.37 5.05 6.20
N TRP A 104 -2.07 5.36 4.94
CA TRP A 104 -2.06 4.39 3.86
C TRP A 104 -1.05 3.27 4.14
N ALA A 105 0.20 3.59 4.46
CA ALA A 105 1.23 2.61 4.80
C ALA A 105 0.88 1.77 6.05
N LEU A 106 0.20 2.36 7.04
CA LEU A 106 -0.22 1.67 8.27
C LEU A 106 -1.27 0.57 8.04
N ASN A 107 -1.84 0.42 6.84
CA ASN A 107 -2.63 -0.76 6.50
C ASN A 107 -1.79 -2.05 6.51
N VAL A 108 -0.51 -1.95 6.15
CA VAL A 108 0.46 -3.06 6.18
C VAL A 108 1.45 -2.98 7.35
N PHE A 109 1.29 -1.99 8.23
CA PHE A 109 2.06 -1.84 9.48
C PHE A 109 1.18 -1.38 10.66
N PRO A 110 0.12 -2.13 11.03
CA PRO A 110 -0.91 -1.68 11.97
C PRO A 110 -0.37 -1.36 13.37
N PHE A 111 0.72 -2.00 13.80
CA PHE A 111 1.33 -1.74 15.11
C PHE A 111 2.04 -0.39 15.21
N LEU A 112 2.25 0.31 14.08
CA LEU A 112 2.87 1.63 14.04
C LEU A 112 1.85 2.78 14.12
N ARG A 113 0.54 2.47 14.19
CA ARG A 113 -0.54 3.47 14.32
C ARG A 113 -0.37 4.48 15.46
N PRO A 114 0.18 4.13 16.64
CA PRO A 114 0.43 5.11 17.69
C PRO A 114 1.34 6.28 17.24
N GLY A 115 2.17 6.10 16.22
CA GLY A 115 3.06 7.15 15.70
C GLY A 115 2.36 8.31 14.97
N LEU A 116 1.04 8.29 14.85
CA LEU A 116 0.24 9.41 14.32
C LEU A 116 -0.48 10.23 15.41
N ALA A 117 -0.42 9.82 16.68
CA ALA A 117 -1.23 10.41 17.74
C ALA A 117 -0.98 11.91 17.93
N SER A 118 0.28 12.32 18.07
CA SER A 118 0.66 13.73 18.21
C SER A 118 0.36 14.52 16.93
N LEU A 119 0.41 13.87 15.76
CA LEU A 119 0.11 14.52 14.48
C LEU A 119 -1.37 14.89 14.39
N TYR A 120 -2.27 13.95 14.69
CA TYR A 120 -3.72 14.19 14.73
C TYR A 120 -4.10 15.19 15.81
N ALA A 121 -3.55 15.05 17.02
CA ALA A 121 -3.77 16.01 18.10
C ALA A 121 -3.32 17.43 17.70
N LYS A 122 -2.23 17.55 16.92
CA LYS A 122 -1.77 18.84 16.43
C LYS A 122 -2.69 19.43 15.36
N MET A 123 -3.33 18.61 14.54
CA MET A 123 -4.27 19.07 13.51
C MET A 123 -5.67 19.37 14.07
N ALA A 124 -6.02 18.82 15.24
CA ALA A 124 -7.33 19.02 15.87
C ALA A 124 -7.71 20.51 15.92
N ASP A 125 -8.98 20.76 15.61
CA ASP A 125 -9.65 22.07 15.61
C ASP A 125 -9.01 23.13 14.69
N LYS A 126 -8.24 22.71 13.68
CA LYS A 126 -7.68 23.60 12.66
C LYS A 126 -8.36 23.31 11.33
N ASP A 127 -8.82 24.38 10.70
CA ASP A 127 -9.60 24.36 9.46
C ASP A 127 -8.91 25.11 8.32
N LYS A 128 -8.02 26.06 8.64
CA LYS A 128 -7.27 26.87 7.66
C LYS A 128 -6.14 26.06 7.00
N PRO A 129 -6.26 25.64 5.72
CA PRO A 129 -5.34 24.67 5.10
C PRO A 129 -3.90 25.18 5.00
N PHE A 130 -3.72 26.47 4.74
CA PHE A 130 -2.41 27.11 4.57
C PHE A 130 -1.89 27.74 5.87
N ALA A 131 -2.57 27.54 7.00
CA ALA A 131 -2.08 28.02 8.27
C ALA A 131 -0.76 27.32 8.62
N SER A 132 0.23 28.12 9.00
CA SER A 132 1.55 27.62 9.35
C SER A 132 1.54 27.09 10.79
N ILE A 133 1.83 25.79 10.93
CA ILE A 133 1.78 25.03 12.19
C ILE A 133 3.20 24.61 12.58
N TYR A 134 3.57 24.83 13.84
CA TYR A 134 4.86 24.37 14.38
C TYR A 134 4.90 22.85 14.51
N ILE A 135 6.02 22.26 14.07
CA ILE A 135 6.37 20.87 14.37
C ILE A 135 7.05 20.84 15.74
N ASN A 136 6.32 20.41 16.77
CA ASN A 136 6.80 20.36 18.16
C ASN A 136 7.60 19.07 18.44
N ASN A 137 8.23 19.00 19.61
CA ASN A 137 9.07 17.86 20.00
C ASN A 137 8.30 16.53 20.04
N PRO A 138 7.05 16.43 20.54
CA PRO A 138 6.26 15.20 20.45
C PRO A 138 6.12 14.67 19.02
N ILE A 139 5.75 15.53 18.07
CA ILE A 139 5.66 15.13 16.65
C ILE A 139 7.00 14.63 16.13
N ARG A 140 8.11 15.33 16.42
CA ARG A 140 9.44 14.89 15.98
C ARG A 140 9.79 13.53 16.55
N SER A 141 9.54 13.33 17.84
CA SER A 141 9.83 12.08 18.53
C SER A 141 9.03 10.91 17.95
N GLU A 142 7.72 11.09 17.74
CA GLU A 142 6.85 10.05 17.15
C GLU A 142 7.23 9.74 15.69
N LEU A 143 7.48 10.76 14.87
CA LEU A 143 7.88 10.54 13.47
C LEU A 143 9.26 9.89 13.38
N SER A 144 10.22 10.25 14.24
CA SER A 144 11.51 9.56 14.32
C SER A 144 11.38 8.13 14.83
N TRP A 145 10.47 7.87 15.78
CA TRP A 145 10.13 6.52 16.20
C TRP A 145 9.55 5.72 15.03
N LEU A 146 8.62 6.28 14.28
CA LEU A 146 7.98 5.64 13.14
C LEU A 146 8.99 5.30 12.04
N VAL A 147 9.87 6.24 11.68
CA VAL A 147 10.99 6.02 10.74
C VAL A 147 11.86 4.83 11.16
N ARG A 148 12.29 4.78 12.41
CA ARG A 148 13.14 3.69 12.92
C ARG A 148 12.47 2.32 12.81
N HIS A 149 11.17 2.25 13.03
CA HIS A 149 10.43 0.99 12.96
C HIS A 149 10.15 0.59 11.50
N LEU A 150 9.77 1.54 10.64
CA LEU A 150 9.56 1.30 9.22
C LEU A 150 10.82 0.77 8.51
N GLN A 151 12.00 1.28 8.87
CA GLN A 151 13.28 0.80 8.32
C GLN A 151 13.53 -0.71 8.53
N ASN A 152 12.89 -1.31 9.53
CA ASN A 152 13.06 -2.73 9.87
C ASN A 152 11.77 -3.53 9.68
N ALA A 153 10.72 -2.92 9.11
CA ALA A 153 9.42 -3.54 9.02
C ALA A 153 9.35 -4.48 7.81
N THR A 154 8.85 -5.70 8.03
CA THR A 154 8.75 -6.75 7.00
C THR A 154 7.35 -6.87 6.39
N GLY A 155 6.36 -6.15 6.95
CA GLY A 155 4.97 -6.16 6.51
C GLY A 155 4.02 -6.79 7.55
N VAL A 156 2.82 -7.13 7.11
CA VAL A 156 1.84 -7.93 7.84
C VAL A 156 1.74 -9.32 7.24
N HIS A 157 1.55 -10.32 8.08
CA HIS A 157 1.18 -11.67 7.65
C HIS A 157 -0.35 -11.77 7.58
N PHE A 158 -0.88 -12.31 6.49
CA PHE A 158 -2.34 -12.47 6.32
C PHE A 158 -2.91 -13.53 7.24
N LEU A 159 -2.18 -14.63 7.47
CA LEU A 159 -2.49 -15.72 8.39
C LEU A 159 -1.17 -16.36 8.85
N SER A 160 -1.07 -16.74 10.12
CA SER A 160 -0.09 -17.75 10.53
C SER A 160 -0.54 -19.06 9.89
N ALA A 161 0.17 -19.53 8.87
CA ALA A 161 -0.07 -20.86 8.30
C ALA A 161 0.21 -21.89 9.41
N GLU A 162 -0.84 -22.32 10.11
CA GLU A 162 -0.79 -23.59 10.83
C GLU A 162 -0.69 -24.68 9.75
N PRO A 163 0.39 -25.46 9.70
CA PRO A 163 0.43 -26.62 8.82
C PRO A 163 -0.70 -27.57 9.24
N TRP A 164 -1.57 -27.89 8.28
CA TRP A 164 -2.57 -28.95 8.43
C TRP A 164 -1.90 -30.33 8.42
#